data_AF-A0A2M8E6R0-F1
#
_entry.id   AF-A0A2M8E6R0-F1
#
_cell.length_a   1.000
_cell.length_b   1.000
_cell.length_c   1.000
_cell.angle_alpha   90.00
_cell.angle_beta   90.00
_cell.angle_gamma   90.00
#
_symmetry.space_group_name_H-M   'P 1'
#
loop_
_entity.id
_entity.type
_entity.pdbx_description
1 polymer ?
#
loop_
_entity_poly.entity_id
_entity_poly.type
_entity_poly.pdbx_seq_one_letter_code
_entity_poly.pdbx_strand_id
1 'polypeptide(L)'
;MEDVKKMAVTLGMRANGPFTMDEILFRKIIFNLSPYAVSDYKDFKSVAALPDVCVLCLDYDADETCRHVVFHHVRGTPEVPAFSYVIDVANWVEPKQQITSDFSHLRIDVDVTWYLEITQRPNPSGTKAK
;
A
#
# COMPACT_ATOMS: atom_id res chain seq x y z
N MET A 1 -2.79 15.94 -2.92
CA MET A 1 -3.10 15.81 -1.47
C MET A 1 -4.49 16.32 -1.11
N GLU A 2 -4.92 17.48 -1.62
CA GLU A 2 -6.25 18.01 -1.27
C GLU A 2 -7.41 17.06 -1.60
N ASP A 3 -7.36 16.38 -2.74
CA ASP A 3 -8.45 15.50 -3.19
C ASP A 3 -8.59 14.26 -2.29
N VAL A 4 -7.47 13.74 -1.78
CA VAL A 4 -7.43 12.64 -0.80
C VAL A 4 -8.13 13.07 0.50
N LYS A 5 -7.78 14.25 1.02
CA LYS A 5 -8.42 14.77 2.24
C LYS A 5 -9.90 15.07 2.03
N LYS A 6 -10.27 15.70 0.92
CA LYS A 6 -11.68 15.98 0.56
C LYS A 6 -12.48 14.68 0.48
N MET A 7 -11.96 13.65 -0.18
CA MET A 7 -12.60 12.35 -0.28
C MET A 7 -12.76 11.68 1.09
N ALA A 8 -11.70 11.69 1.91
CA ALA A 8 -11.76 11.14 3.26
C ALA A 8 -12.86 11.79 4.10
N VAL A 9 -13.01 13.11 4.02
CA VAL A 9 -14.07 13.85 4.71
C VAL A 9 -15.46 13.46 4.20
N THR A 10 -15.64 13.37 2.88
CA THR A 10 -16.90 12.90 2.27
C THR A 10 -17.27 11.48 2.74
N LEU A 11 -16.27 10.63 2.99
CA LEU A 11 -16.45 9.26 3.43
C LEU A 11 -16.60 9.10 4.96
N GLY A 12 -16.64 10.21 5.71
CA GLY A 12 -16.94 10.22 7.15
C GLY A 12 -15.79 10.63 8.07
N MET A 13 -14.60 10.94 7.53
CA MET A 13 -13.52 11.50 8.34
C MET A 13 -13.86 12.92 8.78
N ARG A 14 -13.49 13.31 10.02
CA ARG A 14 -13.67 14.70 10.47
C ARG A 14 -12.78 15.64 9.66
N ALA A 15 -13.30 16.83 9.32
CA ALA A 15 -12.55 17.82 8.54
C ALA A 15 -11.32 18.39 9.28
N ASN A 16 -11.41 18.46 10.61
CA ASN A 16 -10.43 19.04 11.50
C ASN A 16 -10.27 18.18 12.77
N GLY A 17 -9.12 18.29 13.42
CA GLY A 17 -8.78 17.55 14.64
C GLY A 17 -7.95 16.30 14.37
N PRO A 18 -7.50 15.59 15.42
CA PRO A 18 -6.87 14.30 15.26
C PRO A 18 -7.90 13.32 14.68
N PHE A 19 -7.50 12.62 13.63
CA PHE A 19 -8.26 11.54 13.03
C PHE A 19 -7.35 10.33 12.86
N THR A 20 -7.93 9.15 13.05
CA THR A 20 -7.28 7.90 12.68
C THR A 20 -7.84 7.49 11.33
N MET A 21 -6.95 7.11 10.41
CA MET A 21 -7.35 6.48 9.16
C MET A 21 -7.30 4.98 9.37
N ASP A 22 -8.46 4.31 9.30
CA ASP A 22 -8.53 2.86 9.33
C ASP A 22 -8.44 2.26 7.91
N GLU A 23 -8.27 0.95 7.86
CA GLU A 23 -8.20 0.20 6.59
C GLU A 23 -9.46 0.41 5.74
N ILE A 24 -10.64 0.44 6.37
CA ILE A 24 -11.92 0.59 5.69
C ILE A 24 -11.98 1.93 4.94
N LEU A 25 -11.61 3.02 5.61
CA LEU A 25 -11.56 4.35 5.02
C LEU A 25 -10.49 4.43 3.93
N PHE A 26 -9.30 3.89 4.16
CA PHE A 26 -8.23 3.83 3.16
C PHE A 26 -8.71 3.17 1.86
N ARG A 27 -9.31 1.99 1.96
CA ARG A 27 -9.84 1.23 0.81
C ARG A 27 -10.91 2.02 0.06
N LYS A 28 -11.83 2.66 0.78
CA LYS A 28 -12.87 3.51 0.17
C LYS A 28 -12.27 4.71 -0.56
N ILE A 29 -11.24 5.36 -0.01
CA ILE A 29 -10.58 6.49 -0.66
C ILE A 29 -9.95 6.06 -1.99
N ILE A 30 -9.17 4.97 -2.00
CA ILE A 30 -8.54 4.46 -3.22
C ILE A 30 -9.60 4.09 -4.26
N PHE A 31 -10.68 3.42 -3.85
CA PHE A 31 -11.78 3.03 -4.74
C PHE A 31 -12.48 4.22 -5.41
N ASN A 32 -12.62 5.34 -4.69
CA ASN A 32 -13.31 6.53 -5.22
C ASN A 32 -12.41 7.46 -6.03
N LEU A 33 -11.09 7.46 -5.80
CA LEU A 33 -10.14 8.36 -6.47
C LEU A 33 -9.35 7.71 -7.62
N SER A 34 -9.43 6.39 -7.79
CA SER A 34 -8.60 5.67 -8.75
C SER A 34 -9.36 4.51 -9.40
N PRO A 35 -8.86 3.91 -10.50
CA PRO A 35 -9.43 2.69 -11.06
C PRO A 35 -9.10 1.44 -10.23
N TYR A 36 -8.50 1.56 -9.05
CA TYR A 36 -8.04 0.43 -8.25
C TYR A 36 -9.02 0.01 -7.15
N ALA A 37 -8.93 -1.25 -6.75
CA ALA A 37 -9.54 -1.79 -5.54
C ALA A 37 -8.42 -2.31 -4.63
N VAL A 38 -8.73 -2.35 -3.33
CA VAL A 38 -7.79 -2.78 -2.29
C VAL A 38 -8.46 -3.88 -1.48
N SER A 39 -7.74 -4.99 -1.28
CA SER A 39 -8.24 -6.11 -0.47
C SER A 39 -8.32 -5.76 1.01
N ASP A 40 -8.97 -6.63 1.79
CA ASP A 40 -8.71 -6.73 3.23
C ASP A 40 -7.25 -7.18 3.49
N TYR A 41 -6.78 -7.11 4.74
CA TYR A 41 -5.46 -7.62 5.09
C TYR A 41 -5.33 -9.12 4.79
N LYS A 42 -4.17 -9.48 4.22
CA LYS A 42 -3.78 -10.85 3.89
C LYS A 42 -2.48 -11.20 4.62
N ASP A 43 -2.33 -12.47 4.98
CA ASP A 43 -1.13 -12.98 5.63
C ASP A 43 0.09 -12.88 4.70
N PHE A 44 1.19 -12.33 5.21
CA PHE A 44 2.47 -12.41 4.54
C PHE A 44 3.02 -13.85 4.57
N LYS A 45 3.69 -14.27 3.48
CA LYS A 45 4.35 -15.58 3.38
C LYS A 45 5.82 -15.45 3.02
N SER A 46 6.12 -14.62 2.03
CA SER A 46 7.47 -14.23 1.64
C SER A 46 7.40 -13.05 0.68
N VAL A 47 8.51 -12.35 0.47
CA VAL A 47 8.58 -11.25 -0.51
C VAL A 47 8.27 -11.75 -1.92
N ALA A 48 8.69 -12.97 -2.26
CA ALA A 48 8.45 -13.58 -3.57
C ALA A 48 6.97 -13.95 -3.81
N ALA A 49 6.17 -14.07 -2.74
CA ALA A 49 4.74 -14.37 -2.83
C ALA A 49 3.84 -13.12 -2.85
N LEU A 50 4.43 -11.92 -2.73
CA LEU A 50 3.68 -10.67 -2.78
C LEU A 50 3.12 -10.42 -4.20
N PRO A 51 1.95 -9.76 -4.31
CA PRO A 51 1.41 -9.31 -5.59
C PRO A 51 2.28 -8.19 -6.18
N ASP A 52 2.02 -7.83 -7.45
CA ASP A 52 2.78 -6.77 -8.13
C ASP A 52 2.72 -5.45 -7.35
N VAL A 53 1.57 -5.09 -6.76
CA VAL A 53 1.42 -3.88 -5.95
C VAL A 53 0.65 -4.20 -4.68
N CYS A 54 1.21 -3.84 -3.54
CA CYS A 54 0.52 -3.91 -2.25
C CYS A 54 1.00 -2.83 -1.28
N VAL A 55 0.23 -2.64 -0.21
CA VAL A 55 0.68 -1.93 0.98
C VAL A 55 1.02 -2.96 2.04
N LEU A 56 2.27 -3.00 2.46
CA LEU A 56 2.71 -3.79 3.61
C LEU A 56 2.34 -3.06 4.91
N CYS A 57 1.91 -3.81 5.91
CA CYS A 57 1.75 -3.37 7.29
C CYS A 57 2.87 -4.05 8.09
N LEU A 58 3.83 -3.23 8.51
CA LEU A 58 5.07 -3.61 9.17
C LEU A 58 5.10 -3.08 10.60
N ASP A 59 6.03 -3.58 11.41
CA ASP A 59 6.25 -3.09 12.77
C ASP A 59 4.99 -3.16 13.64
N TYR A 60 4.11 -4.14 13.40
CA TYR A 60 2.89 -4.30 14.20
C TYR A 60 3.22 -4.50 15.67
N ASP A 61 2.61 -3.70 16.54
CA ASP A 61 2.95 -3.64 17.96
C ASP A 61 1.76 -3.89 18.89
N ALA A 62 2.03 -3.82 20.20
CA ALA A 62 1.05 -4.09 21.24
C ALA A 62 -0.08 -3.05 21.31
N ASP A 63 0.11 -1.87 20.70
CA ASP A 63 -0.90 -0.83 20.60
C ASP A 63 -1.74 -0.97 19.32
N GLU A 64 -1.62 -2.12 18.64
CA GLU A 64 -2.29 -2.45 17.37
C GLU A 64 -2.00 -1.44 16.26
N THR A 65 -0.85 -0.78 16.32
CA THR A 65 -0.39 0.14 15.28
C THR A 65 0.55 -0.55 14.32
N CYS A 66 0.60 -0.09 13.07
CA CYS A 66 1.63 -0.52 12.14
C CYS A 66 2.07 0.61 11.22
N ARG A 67 3.25 0.43 10.65
CA ARG A 67 3.81 1.29 9.62
C ARG A 67 3.45 0.74 8.25
N HIS A 68 2.78 1.56 7.44
CA HIS A 68 2.40 1.22 6.08
C HIS A 68 3.46 1.60 5.08
N VAL A 69 3.84 0.65 4.23
CA VAL A 69 4.85 0.83 3.18
C VAL A 69 4.29 0.34 1.85
N VAL A 70 4.43 1.12 0.78
CA VAL A 70 4.01 0.68 -0.55
C VAL A 70 5.10 -0.22 -1.12
N PHE A 71 4.75 -1.45 -1.47
CA PHE A 71 5.61 -2.37 -2.22
C PHE A 71 5.16 -2.42 -3.68
N HIS A 72 6.14 -2.41 -4.59
CA HIS A 72 5.91 -2.60 -6.01
C HIS A 72 6.95 -3.56 -6.58
N HIS A 73 6.49 -4.67 -7.16
CA HIS A 73 7.26 -5.54 -8.02
C HIS A 73 7.04 -5.15 -9.49
N VAL A 74 8.10 -4.68 -10.13
CA VAL A 74 8.14 -4.40 -11.56
C VAL A 74 8.53 -5.68 -12.28
N ARG A 75 7.60 -6.21 -13.08
CA ARG A 75 7.85 -7.37 -13.94
C ARG A 75 8.93 -7.04 -14.97
N GLY A 76 9.80 -8.01 -15.23
CA GLY A 76 10.87 -7.85 -16.20
C GLY A 76 10.36 -7.74 -17.62
N THR A 77 11.09 -7.00 -18.44
CA THR A 77 10.98 -7.00 -19.91
C THR A 77 12.23 -7.67 -20.50
N PRO A 78 12.30 -7.90 -21.82
CA PRO A 78 13.53 -8.40 -22.45
C PRO A 78 14.76 -7.51 -22.18
N GLU A 79 14.57 -6.21 -21.95
CA GLU A 79 15.62 -5.21 -21.76
C GLU A 79 15.92 -4.92 -20.28
N VAL A 80 14.95 -5.11 -19.39
CA VAL A 80 15.04 -4.73 -17.98
C VAL A 80 14.68 -5.93 -17.11
N PRO A 81 15.61 -6.45 -16.27
CA PRO A 81 15.30 -7.50 -15.31
C PRO A 81 14.18 -7.09 -14.36
N ALA A 82 13.40 -8.06 -13.89
CA ALA A 82 12.41 -7.80 -12.86
C ALA A 82 13.08 -7.30 -11.57
N PHE A 83 12.45 -6.38 -10.87
CA PHE A 83 12.94 -5.87 -9.59
C PHE A 83 11.78 -5.43 -8.70
N SER A 84 12.04 -5.29 -7.41
CA SER A 84 11.07 -4.77 -6.46
C SER A 84 11.66 -3.59 -5.70
N TYR A 85 10.79 -2.67 -5.30
CA TYR A 85 11.16 -1.58 -4.42
C TYR A 85 10.00 -1.25 -3.48
N VAL A 86 10.34 -0.51 -2.43
CA VAL A 86 9.38 0.04 -1.50
C VAL A 86 9.36 1.56 -1.54
N ILE A 87 8.23 2.15 -1.17
CA ILE A 87 8.09 3.57 -0.85
C ILE A 87 7.59 3.68 0.59
N ASP A 88 8.42 4.28 1.42
CA ASP A 88 8.14 4.57 2.82
C ASP A 88 8.08 6.06 3.05
N VAL A 89 6.94 6.53 3.54
CA VAL A 89 6.67 7.95 3.75
C VAL A 89 6.82 8.37 5.22
N ALA A 90 7.24 7.45 6.10
CA ALA A 90 7.47 7.78 7.49
C ALA A 90 8.63 8.78 7.63
N ASN A 91 8.39 9.85 8.39
CA ASN A 91 9.35 10.95 8.51
C ASN A 91 10.57 10.62 9.37
N TRP A 92 10.52 9.55 10.15
CA TRP A 92 11.62 9.03 10.97
C TRP A 92 12.54 8.06 10.19
N VAL A 93 12.24 7.79 8.92
CA VAL A 93 13.04 6.94 8.04
C VAL A 93 14.05 7.81 7.30
N GLU A 94 15.30 7.35 7.24
CA GLU A 94 16.37 8.05 6.52
C GLU A 94 15.98 8.22 5.03
N PRO A 95 16.24 9.38 4.40
CA PRO A 95 15.83 9.62 3.01
C PRO A 95 16.27 8.54 2.02
N LYS A 96 17.45 7.95 2.21
CA LYS A 96 17.98 6.85 1.38
C LYS A 96 17.21 5.52 1.51
N GLN A 97 16.42 5.37 2.57
CA GLN A 97 15.59 4.20 2.87
C GLN A 97 14.12 4.43 2.49
N GLN A 98 13.71 5.67 2.23
CA GLN A 98 12.32 6.01 1.85
C GLN A 98 11.92 5.46 0.48
N ILE A 99 12.86 5.34 -0.47
CA ILE A 99 12.61 4.69 -1.76
C ILE A 99 13.80 3.78 -2.04
N THR A 100 13.62 2.47 -1.88
CA THR A 100 14.75 1.53 -1.93
C THR A 100 14.33 0.13 -2.36
N SER A 101 15.27 -0.60 -2.96
CA SER A 101 15.21 -2.04 -3.19
C SER A 101 15.88 -2.86 -2.08
N ASP A 102 16.53 -2.19 -1.12
CA ASP A 102 17.12 -2.83 0.07
C ASP A 102 16.09 -2.90 1.20
N PHE A 103 15.60 -4.12 1.44
CA PHE A 103 14.58 -4.40 2.46
C PHE A 103 15.16 -4.72 3.84
N SER A 104 16.49 -4.72 4.02
CA SER A 104 17.13 -5.12 5.28
C SER A 104 16.75 -4.26 6.48
N HIS A 105 16.34 -3.02 6.23
CA HIS A 105 15.89 -2.06 7.25
C HIS A 105 14.40 -2.21 7.61
N LEU A 106 13.65 -3.02 6.86
CA LEU A 106 12.24 -3.29 7.12
C LEU A 106 12.14 -4.56 7.98
N ARG A 107 11.35 -4.51 9.05
CA ARG A 107 11.04 -5.70 9.85
C ARG A 107 9.96 -6.53 9.15
N ILE A 108 10.33 -7.18 8.06
CA ILE A 108 9.44 -8.08 7.30
C ILE A 108 9.62 -9.48 7.86
N ASP A 109 8.57 -9.98 8.51
CA ASP A 109 8.53 -11.31 9.12
C ASP A 109 7.11 -11.90 8.95
N VAL A 110 7.04 -13.20 8.69
CA VAL A 110 5.79 -13.96 8.51
C VAL A 110 4.86 -13.89 9.70
N ASP A 111 5.41 -13.69 10.90
CA ASP A 111 4.62 -13.69 12.14
C ASP A 111 4.02 -12.31 12.48
N VAL A 112 4.50 -11.23 11.86
CA VAL A 112 4.11 -9.84 12.20
C VAL A 112 3.89 -8.94 10.98
N THR A 113 3.78 -9.51 9.78
CA THR A 113 3.54 -8.77 8.55
C THR A 113 2.25 -9.19 7.88
N TRP A 114 1.47 -8.20 7.46
CA TRP A 114 0.32 -8.38 6.60
C TRP A 114 0.42 -7.45 5.40
N TYR A 115 -0.44 -7.67 4.41
CA TYR A 115 -0.50 -6.78 3.25
C TYR A 115 -1.93 -6.56 2.75
N LEU A 116 -2.13 -5.39 2.14
CA LEU A 116 -3.32 -5.03 1.38
C LEU A 116 -2.96 -5.08 -0.10
N GLU A 117 -3.53 -6.02 -0.86
CA GLU A 117 -3.30 -6.13 -2.29
C GLU A 117 -4.04 -5.01 -3.03
N ILE A 118 -3.37 -4.37 -3.99
CA ILE A 118 -3.97 -3.37 -4.87
C ILE A 118 -4.13 -3.98 -6.26
N THR A 119 -5.36 -4.01 -6.77
CA THR A 119 -5.66 -4.53 -8.12
C THR A 119 -6.44 -3.52 -8.95
N GLN A 120 -6.31 -3.61 -10.27
CA GLN A 120 -7.14 -2.84 -11.18
C GLN A 120 -8.58 -3.37 -11.13
N ARG A 121 -9.54 -2.47 -10.97
CA ARG A 121 -10.95 -2.83 -11.02
C ARG A 121 -11.32 -3.28 -12.44
N PRO A 122 -12.19 -4.27 -12.58
CA PRO A 122 -12.80 -4.58 -13.88
C PRO A 122 -13.40 -3.31 -14.45
N ASN A 123 -13.00 -2.95 -15.67
CA ASN A 123 -13.50 -1.75 -16.33
C ASN A 123 -15.01 -1.94 -16.59
N PRO A 124 -15.92 -1.08 -16.07
CA PRO A 124 -17.36 -1.23 -16.27
C PRO A 124 -17.78 -1.20 -17.74
N SER A 125 -16.94 -0.63 -18.62
CA SER A 125 -17.21 -0.43 -20.04
C SER A 125 -16.60 -1.49 -20.97
N GLY A 126 -16.00 -2.57 -20.46
CA GLY A 126 -15.61 -3.75 -21.25
C GLY A 126 -14.64 -3.51 -22.41
N THR A 127 -13.99 -2.34 -22.50
CA THR A 127 -13.01 -2.10 -23.55
C THR A 127 -11.66 -2.62 -23.06
N LYS A 128 -11.22 -3.75 -23.64
CA LYS A 128 -9.89 -4.31 -23.39
C LYS A 128 -8.83 -3.24 -23.68
N ALA A 129 -7.95 -2.98 -22.72
CA ALA A 129 -6.75 -2.21 -22.99
C ALA A 129 -5.98 -2.92 -24.12
N LYS A 130 -5.62 -2.16 -25.15
CA LYS A 130 -4.88 -2.64 -26.32
C LYS A 130 -3.45 -3.01 -25.95
#